data_AF-A0A7C2E8Y5-F1
#
_entry.id   AF-A0A7C2E8Y5-F1
#
_cell.length_a   1.000
_cell.length_b   1.000
_cell.length_c   1.000
_cell.angle_alpha   90.00
_cell.angle_beta   90.00
_cell.angle_gamma   90.00
#
_symmetry.space_group_name_H-M   'P 1'
#
loop_
_entity.id
_entity.type
_entity.pdbx_description
1 polymer ?
#
loop_
_entity_poly.entity_id
_entity_poly.type
_entity_poly.pdbx_seq_one_letter_code
_entity_poly.pdbx_strand_id
1 'polypeptide(L)' 'LTAQGYQIKKFKVSGNCYEIYGKNKQGQKVEIYFDPVSGKAVKSEIDD' A
#
# COMPACT_ATOMS: atom_id res chain seq x y z
N LEU A 1 -14.30 3.95 5.27
CA LEU A 1 -12.83 3.88 5.39
C LEU A 1 -12.19 5.10 4.72
N THR A 2 -12.10 6.21 5.43
CA THR A 2 -11.28 7.38 5.07
C THR A 2 -10.03 7.37 5.97
N ALA A 3 -9.38 6.20 6.09
CA ALA A 3 -8.65 5.91 7.32
C ALA A 3 -7.32 6.65 7.46
N GLN A 4 -6.62 7.03 6.40
CA GLN A 4 -5.26 7.55 6.57
C GLN A 4 -4.81 8.61 5.54
N GLY A 5 -5.71 9.12 4.70
CA GLY A 5 -5.37 10.12 3.68
C GLY A 5 -4.44 9.61 2.57
N TYR A 6 -4.28 8.29 2.45
CA TYR A 6 -3.61 7.67 1.32
C TYR A 6 -4.58 7.54 0.15
N GLN A 7 -4.20 8.02 -1.03
CA GLN A 7 -4.90 7.71 -2.27
C GLN A 7 -4.38 6.37 -2.79
N ILE A 8 -5.17 5.31 -2.67
CA ILE A 8 -4.85 4.03 -3.28
C ILE A 8 -5.07 4.16 -4.79
N LYS A 9 -4.01 3.98 -5.57
CA LYS A 9 -4.02 4.05 -7.04
C LYS A 9 -4.15 2.68 -7.68
N LYS A 10 -3.54 1.65 -7.09
CA LYS A 10 -3.57 0.30 -7.62
C LYS A 10 -3.50 -0.71 -6.49
N PHE A 11 -4.41 -1.66 -6.53
CA PHE A 11 -4.39 -2.85 -5.68
C PHE A 11 -4.10 -4.05 -6.57
N LYS A 12 -3.01 -4.75 -6.29
CA LYS A 12 -2.60 -5.93 -7.04
C LYS A 12 -2.47 -7.12 -6.09
N VAL A 13 -3.01 -8.25 -6.50
CA VAL A 13 -2.78 -9.53 -5.82
C VAL A 13 -1.72 -10.27 -6.63
N SER A 14 -0.55 -10.51 -6.02
CA SER A 14 0.53 -11.30 -6.61
C SER A 14 0.75 -12.54 -5.74
N GLY A 15 0.13 -13.67 -6.11
CA GLY A 15 0.22 -14.92 -5.36
C GLY A 15 -0.29 -14.76 -3.92
N ASN A 16 0.63 -14.89 -2.95
CA ASN A 16 0.36 -14.76 -1.52
C ASN A 16 0.72 -13.36 -0.96
N CYS A 17 0.74 -12.31 -1.79
CA CYS A 17 1.01 -10.95 -1.34
C CYS A 17 0.00 -9.96 -1.96
N TYR A 18 -0.42 -8.98 -1.17
CA TYR A 18 -1.14 -7.81 -1.67
C TYR A 18 -0.17 -6.64 -1.84
N GLU A 19 -0.13 -6.08 -3.04
CA GLU A 19 0.64 -4.88 -3.39
C GLU A 19 -0.31 -3.70 -3.50
N ILE A 20 -0.11 -2.69 -2.66
CA ILE A 20 -0.89 -1.45 -2.67
C ILE A 20 0.02 -0.32 -3.08
N TYR A 21 -0.26 0.24 -4.25
CA TYR A 21 0.36 1.47 -4.72
C TYR A 21 -0.56 2.63 -4.44
N GLY A 22 -0.02 3.69 -3.89
CA GLY A 22 -0.79 4.89 -3.62
C GLY A 22 0.05 6.13 -3.53
N LYS A 23 -0.58 7.19 -3.02
CA LYS A 23 0.11 8.41 -2.60
C LYS A 23 -0.15 8.65 -1.12
N ASN A 24 0.86 9.10 -0.40
CA ASN A 24 0.67 9.58 0.97
C ASN A 24 0.01 10.97 1.00
N LYS A 25 -0.27 11.47 2.20
CA LYS A 25 -0.86 12.81 2.38
C LYS A 25 -0.02 13.95 1.79
N GLN A 26 1.29 13.73 1.61
CA GLN A 26 2.22 14.70 1.01
C GLN A 26 2.27 14.56 -0.52
N GLY A 27 1.53 13.62 -1.11
CA GLY A 27 1.50 13.38 -2.55
C GLY A 27 2.62 12.49 -3.08
N GLN A 28 3.51 12.01 -2.21
CA GLN A 28 4.61 11.11 -2.57
C GLN A 28 4.07 9.72 -2.87
N LYS A 29 4.69 9.04 -3.84
CA LYS A 29 4.28 7.68 -4.20
C LYS A 29 4.69 6.74 -3.08
N VAL A 30 3.76 5.89 -2.66
CA VAL A 30 4.01 4.86 -1.66
C VAL A 30 3.63 3.50 -2.22
N GLU A 31 4.46 2.52 -1.91
CA GLU A 31 4.23 1.12 -2.24
C GLU A 31 4.25 0.33 -0.94
N ILE A 32 3.13 -0.35 -0.64
CA ILE A 32 2.95 -1.10 0.59
C ILE A 32 2.61 -2.53 0.24
N TYR A 33 3.40 -3.46 0.76
CA TYR A 33 3.18 -4.89 0.67
C TYR A 33 2.47 -5.35 1.93
N PHE A 34 1.34 -6.03 1.76
CA PHE A 34 0.60 -6.65 2.86
C PHE A 34 0.65 -8.17 2.77
N ASP A 35 0.84 -8.78 3.93
CA ASP A 35 0.64 -10.20 4.13
C ASP A 35 -0.88 -10.48 4.13
N PRO A 36 -1.39 -11.34 3.23
CA PRO A 36 -2.82 -11.56 3.06
C PRO A 36 -3.43 -12.43 4.17
N VAL A 37 -2.61 -13.14 4.94
CA VAL A 37 -3.05 -14.02 6.03
C VAL A 37 -3.35 -13.18 7.28
N SER A 38 -2.44 -12.27 7.61
CA SER A 38 -2.49 -11.42 8.80
C SER A 38 -3.05 -10.03 8.54
N GLY A 39 -3.11 -9.60 7.27
CA GLY A 39 -3.49 -8.23 6.87
C GLY A 39 -2.46 -7.16 7.27
N LYS A 40 -1.26 -7.56 7.69
CA LYS A 40 -0.21 -6.64 8.16
C LYS A 40 0.64 -6.14 7.01
N ALA A 41 1.02 -4.86 7.06
CA ALA A 41 2.04 -4.33 6.17
C ALA A 41 3.40 -4.97 6.52
N VAL A 42 3.98 -5.71 5.57
CA VAL A 42 5.30 -6.35 5.70
C VAL A 42 6.41 -5.50 5.11
N LYS A 43 6.08 -4.59 4.18
CA LYS A 43 7.03 -3.65 3.60
C LYS A 43 6.31 -2.37 3.20
N SER A 44 6.95 -1.22 3.39
CA SER A 44 6.48 0.07 2.90
C SER A 44 7.66 0.86 2.36
N GLU A 45 7.60 1.27 1.10
CA GLU A 45 8.59 2.13 0.46
C GLU A 45 7.93 3.43 0.00
N ILE A 46 8.64 4.54 0.18
CA ILE A 46 8.26 5.85 -0.33
C ILE A 46 9.20 6.14 -1.49
N ASP A 47 8.63 6.24 -2.69
CA ASP A 47 9.33 6.59 -3.92
C ASP A 47 9.30 8.13 -4.02
N ASP A 48 10.48 8.74 -3.98
CA ASP A 48 10.70 10.20 -4.01
C ASP A 48 10.40 10.80 -5.40
#